data_AF-A0A496L9D6-F1
#
_entry.id   AF-A0A496L9D6-F1
#
_cell.length_a   1.000
_cell.length_b   1.000
_cell.length_c   1.000
_cell.angle_alpha   90.00
_cell.angle_beta   90.00
_cell.angle_gamma   90.00
#
_symmetry.space_group_name_H-M   'P 1'
#
loop_
_entity.id
_entity.type
_entity.pdbx_description
1 polymer ?
#
loop_
_entity_poly.entity_id
_entity_poly.type
_entity_poly.pdbx_seq_one_letter_code
_entity_poly.pdbx_strand_id
1 'polypeptide(L)'
;IRHIAKSFGVGSTGRYADVYEDLVFYLKTLPTPLIILDEAGDLDYTAFLELKALWNAVENTCGFYMMGADGLEAKINRSISVKKVGYTEMFSRFGRRYGKAVPLGKEEKEKMLQASAAMIIKVNAEARGVSVDVNKVLRKTMGDDRIPSLRRIYKELTKIGE
;
A
#
# COMPACT_ATOMS: atom_id res chain seq x y z
N ILE A 1 -15.55 -3.35 -5.95
CA ILE A 1 -16.37 -3.36 -4.70
C ILE A 1 -16.42 -4.69 -3.93
N ARG A 2 -16.78 -5.83 -4.55
CA ARG A 2 -16.99 -7.11 -3.84
C ARG A 2 -15.82 -7.58 -2.97
N HIS A 3 -14.58 -7.35 -3.42
CA HIS A 3 -13.39 -7.63 -2.63
C HIS A 3 -13.35 -6.83 -1.32
N ILE A 4 -13.73 -5.55 -1.36
CA ILE A 4 -13.82 -4.71 -0.17
C ILE A 4 -14.89 -5.28 0.77
N ALA A 5 -16.10 -5.57 0.26
CA ALA A 5 -17.17 -6.19 1.06
C ALA A 5 -16.68 -7.46 1.78
N LYS A 6 -16.03 -8.37 1.05
CA LYS A 6 -15.46 -9.59 1.62
C LYS A 6 -14.43 -9.30 2.72
N SER A 7 -13.54 -8.33 2.52
CA SER A 7 -12.52 -7.94 3.51
C SER A 7 -13.12 -7.37 4.80
N PHE A 8 -14.29 -6.74 4.72
CA PHE A 8 -15.03 -6.25 5.89
C PHE A 8 -15.97 -7.31 6.51
N GLY A 9 -16.01 -8.53 5.99
CA GLY A 9 -16.90 -9.58 6.45
C GLY A 9 -18.36 -9.40 6.02
N VAL A 10 -18.62 -8.52 5.05
CA VAL A 10 -19.95 -8.30 4.47
C VAL A 10 -20.20 -9.33 3.35
N GLY A 11 -21.46 -9.73 3.19
CA GLY A 11 -21.88 -10.58 2.08
C GLY A 11 -21.40 -10.03 0.73
N SER A 12 -20.65 -10.82 -0.03
CA SER A 12 -20.03 -10.38 -1.29
C SER A 12 -20.63 -11.05 -2.54
N THR A 13 -21.64 -11.90 -2.36
CA THR A 13 -22.34 -12.66 -3.40
C THR A 13 -23.73 -12.08 -3.67
N GLY A 14 -24.33 -12.37 -4.83
CA GLY A 14 -25.65 -11.81 -5.21
C GLY A 14 -25.53 -10.61 -6.16
N ARG A 15 -26.59 -9.81 -6.28
CA ARG A 15 -26.58 -8.65 -7.20
C ARG A 15 -25.57 -7.62 -6.71
N TYR A 16 -24.94 -6.93 -7.66
CA TYR A 16 -23.92 -5.92 -7.33
C TYR A 16 -24.50 -4.78 -6.48
N ALA A 17 -25.72 -4.34 -6.79
CA ALA A 17 -26.41 -3.27 -6.05
C ALA A 17 -26.59 -3.64 -4.58
N ASP A 18 -27.09 -4.85 -4.29
CA ASP A 18 -27.29 -5.35 -2.92
C ASP A 18 -25.96 -5.33 -2.14
N VAL A 19 -24.89 -5.88 -2.72
CA VAL A 19 -23.57 -5.92 -2.08
C VAL A 19 -22.99 -4.52 -1.85
N TYR A 20 -23.26 -3.59 -2.77
CA TYR A 20 -22.83 -2.20 -2.63
C TYR A 20 -23.58 -1.49 -1.50
N GLU A 21 -24.91 -1.64 -1.45
CA GLU A 21 -25.75 -1.06 -0.40
C GLU A 21 -25.39 -1.62 0.98
N ASP A 22 -25.23 -2.94 1.09
CA ASP A 22 -24.84 -3.60 2.33
C ASP A 22 -23.46 -3.12 2.81
N LEU A 23 -22.49 -3.01 1.91
CA LEU A 23 -21.17 -2.48 2.24
C LEU A 23 -21.25 -1.03 2.74
N VAL A 24 -22.01 -0.16 2.05
CA VAL A 24 -22.16 1.24 2.46
C VAL A 24 -22.83 1.34 3.83
N PHE A 25 -23.91 0.59 4.05
CA PHE A 25 -24.59 0.53 5.33
C PHE A 25 -23.61 0.09 6.42
N TYR A 26 -22.90 -1.02 6.20
CA TYR A 26 -21.96 -1.56 7.17
C TYR A 26 -20.85 -0.57 7.52
N LEU A 27 -20.20 0.03 6.51
CA LEU A 27 -19.14 1.03 6.73
C LEU A 27 -19.64 2.21 7.57
N LYS A 28 -20.87 2.70 7.36
CA LYS A 28 -21.42 3.81 8.16
C LYS A 28 -21.67 3.47 9.62
N THR A 29 -21.83 2.19 9.94
CA THR A 29 -22.05 1.73 11.33
C THR A 29 -20.76 1.47 12.10
N LEU A 30 -19.63 1.31 11.41
CA LEU A 30 -18.35 1.05 12.05
C LEU A 30 -17.77 2.33 12.67
N PRO A 31 -17.10 2.23 13.84
CA PRO A 31 -16.34 3.35 14.37
C PRO A 31 -15.07 3.55 13.54
N THR A 32 -15.01 4.65 12.80
CA THR A 32 -13.81 5.10 12.05
C THR A 32 -13.19 4.05 11.11
N PRO A 33 -13.96 3.37 10.23
CA PRO A 33 -13.40 2.40 9.30
C PRO A 33 -12.37 3.04 8.34
N LEU A 34 -11.43 2.21 7.87
CA LEU A 34 -10.38 2.62 6.95
C LEU A 34 -10.26 1.61 5.81
N ILE A 35 -10.32 2.09 4.57
CA ILE A 35 -10.03 1.29 3.36
C ILE A 35 -8.62 1.63 2.88
N ILE A 36 -7.74 0.63 2.85
CA ILE A 36 -6.40 0.73 2.25
C ILE A 36 -6.41 0.04 0.89
N LEU A 37 -6.05 0.79 -0.15
CA LEU A 37 -5.87 0.30 -1.51
C LEU A 37 -4.38 0.14 -1.78
N ASP A 38 -3.89 -1.09 -1.69
CA ASP A 38 -2.52 -1.44 -2.07
C ASP A 38 -2.42 -1.66 -3.60
N GLU A 39 -1.24 -1.41 -4.15
CA GLU A 39 -0.94 -1.48 -5.59
C GLU A 39 -1.98 -0.77 -6.49
N ALA A 40 -2.51 0.36 -6.04
CA ALA A 40 -3.61 1.04 -6.73
C ALA A 40 -3.25 1.55 -8.13
N GLY A 41 -1.96 1.55 -8.49
CA GLY A 41 -1.47 1.83 -9.84
C GLY A 41 -2.04 0.87 -10.88
N ASP A 42 -2.43 -0.34 -10.49
CA ASP A 42 -2.91 -1.38 -11.38
C ASP A 42 -4.43 -1.35 -11.60
N LEU A 43 -5.17 -0.59 -10.79
CA LEU A 43 -6.62 -0.49 -10.88
C LEU A 43 -7.08 0.05 -12.23
N ASP A 44 -8.01 -0.63 -12.89
CA ASP A 44 -8.58 -0.10 -14.13
C ASP A 44 -9.40 1.18 -13.89
N TYR A 45 -9.79 1.84 -14.97
CA TYR A 45 -10.54 3.09 -14.88
C TYR A 45 -11.93 2.92 -14.25
N THR A 46 -12.62 1.82 -14.53
CA THR A 46 -13.96 1.54 -13.99
C THR A 46 -13.89 1.35 -12.48
N ALA A 47 -12.87 0.65 -11.98
CA ALA A 47 -12.59 0.51 -10.56
C ALA A 47 -12.37 1.86 -9.88
N PHE A 48 -11.65 2.80 -10.50
CA PHE A 48 -11.52 4.16 -9.96
C PHE A 48 -12.85 4.91 -9.85
N LEU A 49 -13.76 4.74 -10.83
CA LEU A 49 -15.09 5.33 -10.77
C LEU A 49 -15.95 4.71 -9.66
N GLU A 50 -15.87 3.39 -9.49
CA GLU A 50 -16.53 2.69 -8.37
C GLU A 50 -15.99 3.18 -7.02
N LEU A 51 -14.67 3.33 -6.88
CA LEU A 51 -14.05 3.83 -5.65
C LEU A 51 -14.45 5.27 -5.34
N LYS A 52 -14.54 6.13 -6.36
CA LYS A 52 -15.09 7.48 -6.22
C LYS A 52 -16.54 7.42 -5.70
N ALA A 53 -17.37 6.57 -6.30
CA ALA A 53 -18.77 6.44 -5.90
C ALA A 53 -18.89 5.94 -4.44
N LEU A 54 -18.08 4.94 -4.08
CA LEU A 54 -18.04 4.42 -2.72
C LEU A 54 -17.61 5.52 -1.73
N TRP A 55 -16.52 6.23 -2.01
CA TRP A 55 -16.05 7.34 -1.16
C TRP A 55 -17.17 8.35 -0.91
N ASN A 56 -17.93 8.74 -1.95
CA ASN A 56 -19.06 9.65 -1.80
C ASN A 56 -20.16 9.08 -0.91
N ALA A 57 -20.45 7.79 -1.07
CA ALA A 57 -21.50 7.15 -0.31
C ALA A 57 -21.16 7.08 1.20
N VAL A 58 -19.87 7.05 1.56
CA VAL A 58 -19.38 6.95 2.94
C VAL A 58 -18.57 8.18 3.41
N GLU A 59 -18.79 9.33 2.77
CA GLU A 59 -18.11 10.58 3.13
C GLU A 59 -18.29 10.89 4.62
N ASN A 60 -17.23 11.38 5.27
CA ASN A 60 -17.15 11.66 6.71
C ASN A 60 -17.33 10.45 7.65
N THR A 61 -17.51 9.24 7.12
CA THR A 61 -17.67 8.02 7.93
C THR A 61 -16.53 7.02 7.74
N CYS A 62 -15.89 6.99 6.56
CA CYS A 62 -14.79 6.08 6.26
C CYS A 62 -13.56 6.82 5.76
N GLY A 63 -12.40 6.47 6.31
CA GLY A 63 -11.10 6.87 5.79
C GLY A 63 -10.72 6.06 4.55
N PHE A 64 -9.97 6.69 3.65
CA PHE A 64 -9.38 6.04 2.49
C PHE A 64 -7.89 6.34 2.42
N TYR A 65 -7.09 5.32 2.15
CA TYR A 65 -5.67 5.43 1.92
C TYR A 65 -5.29 4.65 0.67
N MET A 66 -4.53 5.27 -0.23
CA MET A 66 -4.12 4.66 -1.49
C MET A 66 -2.61 4.69 -1.58
N MET A 67 -2.03 3.53 -1.87
CA MET A 67 -0.59 3.38 -2.09
C MET A 67 -0.30 2.63 -3.38
N GLY A 68 0.90 2.84 -3.90
CA GLY A 68 1.39 2.19 -5.10
C GLY A 68 2.80 2.66 -5.42
N ALA A 69 3.40 2.03 -6.44
CA ALA A 69 4.69 2.45 -6.97
C ALA A 69 4.59 3.80 -7.72
N ASP A 70 5.73 4.29 -8.24
CA ASP A 70 5.82 5.55 -9.01
C ASP A 70 4.83 5.59 -10.20
N GLY A 71 4.44 4.43 -10.73
CA GLY A 71 3.41 4.29 -11.77
C GLY A 71 2.04 4.84 -11.37
N LEU A 72 1.67 4.80 -10.09
CA LEU A 72 0.40 5.37 -9.60
C LEU A 72 0.37 6.89 -9.76
N GLU A 73 1.42 7.57 -9.29
CA GLU A 73 1.55 9.03 -9.42
C GLU A 73 1.53 9.43 -10.90
N ALA A 74 2.31 8.75 -11.74
CA ALA A 74 2.34 9.00 -13.18
C ALA A 74 0.96 8.80 -13.84
N LYS A 75 0.23 7.73 -13.47
CA LYS A 75 -1.10 7.42 -13.99
C LYS A 75 -2.14 8.47 -13.61
N ILE A 76 -2.14 8.92 -12.36
CA ILE A 76 -3.06 9.96 -11.87
C ILE A 76 -2.76 11.27 -12.60
N ASN A 77 -1.50 11.71 -12.60
CA ASN A 77 -1.07 12.96 -13.24
C ASN A 77 -1.41 12.99 -14.74
N ARG A 78 -1.10 11.90 -15.47
CA ARG A 78 -1.44 11.76 -16.89
C ARG A 78 -2.95 11.81 -17.12
N SER A 79 -3.74 11.15 -16.27
CA SER A 79 -5.20 11.11 -16.43
C SER A 79 -5.83 12.47 -16.16
N ILE A 80 -5.29 13.23 -15.21
CA ILE A 80 -5.70 14.63 -14.95
C ILE A 80 -5.32 15.53 -16.12
N SER A 81 -4.12 15.40 -16.68
CA SER A 81 -3.66 16.29 -17.76
C SER A 81 -4.49 16.14 -19.04
N VAL A 82 -4.94 14.93 -19.36
CA VAL A 82 -5.86 14.67 -20.48
C VAL A 82 -7.34 14.89 -20.13
N LYS A 83 -7.63 15.46 -18.95
CA LYS A 83 -8.98 15.72 -18.44
C LYS A 83 -9.87 14.47 -18.42
N LYS A 84 -9.29 13.30 -18.17
CA LYS A 84 -10.06 12.06 -18.04
C LYS A 84 -11.01 12.20 -16.84
N VAL A 85 -12.29 11.96 -17.11
CA VAL A 85 -13.37 12.13 -16.12
C VAL A 85 -13.05 11.37 -14.82
N GLY A 86 -13.38 11.98 -13.68
CA GLY A 86 -13.23 11.37 -12.36
C GLY A 86 -11.86 11.48 -11.70
N TYR A 87 -10.74 11.57 -12.44
CA TYR A 87 -9.40 11.55 -11.84
C TYR A 87 -9.07 12.80 -11.02
N THR A 88 -9.44 14.00 -11.47
CA THR A 88 -9.24 15.25 -10.70
C THR A 88 -9.97 15.19 -9.36
N GLU A 89 -11.18 14.64 -9.37
CA GLU A 89 -12.05 14.52 -8.22
C GLU A 89 -11.57 13.42 -7.27
N MET A 90 -11.12 12.28 -7.82
CA MET A 90 -10.49 11.21 -7.07
C MET A 90 -9.25 11.75 -6.35
N PHE A 91 -8.33 12.42 -7.06
CA PHE A 91 -7.15 13.02 -6.44
C PHE A 91 -7.51 14.02 -5.33
N SER A 92 -8.61 14.76 -5.50
CA SER A 92 -9.15 15.63 -4.45
C SER A 92 -9.60 14.87 -3.19
N ARG A 93 -10.27 13.73 -3.34
CA ARG A 93 -10.72 12.87 -2.22
C ARG A 93 -9.57 12.25 -1.43
N PHE A 94 -8.42 12.07 -2.08
CA PHE A 94 -7.18 11.61 -1.45
C PHE A 94 -6.26 12.76 -1.01
N GLY A 95 -6.80 13.97 -0.85
CA GLY A 95 -6.10 15.10 -0.23
C GLY A 95 -5.13 15.86 -1.16
N ARG A 96 -5.19 15.64 -2.47
CA ARG A 96 -4.40 16.36 -3.51
C ARG A 96 -2.89 16.33 -3.27
N ARG A 97 -2.38 15.30 -2.59
CA ARG A 97 -0.96 15.19 -2.24
C ARG A 97 -0.48 13.76 -2.41
N TYR A 98 0.76 13.63 -2.84
CA TYR A 98 1.49 12.36 -2.81
C TYR A 98 2.38 12.35 -1.58
N GLY A 99 2.25 11.32 -0.74
CA GLY A 99 3.13 11.07 0.39
C GLY A 99 4.19 10.04 0.03
N LYS A 100 5.38 10.14 0.64
CA LYS A 100 6.38 9.06 0.61
C LYS A 100 6.57 8.51 2.01
N ALA A 101 6.62 7.19 2.13
CA ALA A 101 6.88 6.50 3.39
C ALA A 101 8.35 6.61 3.84
N VAL A 102 9.23 7.07 2.94
CA VAL A 102 10.65 7.31 3.19
C VAL A 102 10.99 8.78 2.95
N PRO A 103 12.02 9.32 3.61
CA PRO A 103 12.53 10.66 3.34
C PRO A 103 12.84 10.89 1.86
N LEU A 104 12.68 12.14 1.41
CA LEU A 104 13.01 12.53 0.04
C LEU A 104 14.53 12.67 -0.18
N GLY A 105 15.27 13.04 0.87
CA GLY A 105 16.72 13.17 0.83
C GLY A 105 17.39 11.82 0.61
N LYS A 106 18.25 11.71 -0.40
CA LYS A 106 18.93 10.46 -0.77
C LYS A 106 19.67 9.84 0.42
N GLU A 107 20.44 10.63 1.14
CA GLU A 107 21.24 10.17 2.27
C GLU A 107 20.37 9.71 3.46
N GLU A 108 19.33 10.48 3.79
CA GLU A 108 18.38 10.13 4.86
C GLU A 108 17.60 8.86 4.52
N LYS A 109 17.18 8.72 3.25
CA LYS A 109 16.52 7.53 2.73
C LYS A 109 17.43 6.31 2.85
N GLU A 110 18.68 6.40 2.40
CA GLU A 110 19.67 5.32 2.52
C GLU A 110 19.85 4.91 3.99
N LYS A 111 20.09 5.89 4.88
CA LYS A 111 20.26 5.66 6.33
C LYS A 111 19.04 4.97 6.94
N MET A 112 17.84 5.47 6.68
CA MET A 112 16.60 4.89 7.22
C MET A 112 16.38 3.45 6.73
N LEU A 113 16.56 3.19 5.44
CA LEU A 113 16.34 1.86 4.86
C LEU A 113 17.38 0.85 5.33
N GLN A 114 18.64 1.27 5.47
CA GLN A 114 19.71 0.42 6.01
C GLN A 114 19.48 0.09 7.49
N ALA A 115 19.11 1.07 8.31
CA ALA A 115 18.75 0.84 9.70
C ALA A 115 17.55 -0.12 9.82
N SER A 116 16.52 0.09 9.01
CA SER A 116 15.33 -0.78 8.97
C SER A 116 15.69 -2.21 8.58
N ALA A 117 16.51 -2.38 7.54
CA ALA A 117 16.99 -3.69 7.12
C ALA A 117 17.82 -4.39 8.20
N ALA A 118 18.70 -3.67 8.91
CA ALA A 118 19.48 -4.24 10.01
C ALA A 118 18.59 -4.76 11.14
N MET A 119 17.54 -3.99 11.51
CA MET A 119 16.54 -4.44 12.48
C MET A 119 15.80 -5.70 12.01
N ILE A 120 15.37 -5.73 10.74
CA ILE A 120 14.68 -6.88 10.15
C ILE A 120 15.58 -8.12 10.16
N ILE A 121 16.86 -7.98 9.80
CA ILE A 121 17.84 -9.08 9.82
C ILE A 121 17.96 -9.63 11.24
N LYS A 122 18.16 -8.74 12.23
CA LYS A 122 18.33 -9.12 13.63
C LYS A 122 17.13 -9.90 14.16
N VAL A 123 15.93 -9.32 14.06
CA VAL A 123 14.69 -9.95 14.56
C VAL A 123 14.44 -11.30 13.90
N ASN A 124 14.67 -11.41 12.59
CA ASN A 124 14.48 -12.66 11.88
C ASN A 124 15.51 -13.75 12.22
N ALA A 125 16.74 -13.37 12.53
CA ALA A 125 17.78 -14.30 12.98
C ALA A 125 17.49 -14.81 14.40
N GLU A 126 17.13 -13.91 15.31
CA GLU A 126 16.70 -14.24 16.67
C GLU A 126 15.50 -15.19 16.68
N ALA A 127 14.48 -14.92 15.87
CA ALA A 127 13.31 -15.79 15.73
C ALA A 127 13.63 -17.21 15.21
N ARG A 128 14.78 -17.38 14.53
CA ARG A 128 15.28 -18.67 14.04
C ARG A 128 16.28 -19.33 15.00
N GLY A 129 16.67 -18.66 16.08
CA GLY A 129 17.70 -19.14 17.00
C GLY A 129 19.11 -19.16 16.39
N VAL A 130 19.35 -18.39 15.32
CA VAL A 130 20.63 -18.38 14.59
C VAL A 130 21.40 -17.11 14.92
N SER A 131 22.69 -17.24 15.22
CA SER A 131 23.58 -16.10 15.37
C SER A 131 24.08 -15.65 13.98
N VAL A 132 23.87 -14.37 13.64
CA VAL A 132 24.31 -13.79 12.37
C VAL A 132 25.08 -12.48 12.59
N ASP A 133 26.11 -12.26 11.77
CA ASP A 133 26.69 -10.93 11.62
C ASP A 133 25.75 -10.08 10.74
N VAL A 134 24.98 -9.21 11.40
CA VAL A 134 23.99 -8.33 10.77
C VAL A 134 24.62 -7.45 9.70
N ASN A 135 25.82 -6.91 9.93
CA ASN A 135 26.50 -6.03 8.99
C ASN A 135 26.96 -6.80 7.74
N LYS A 136 27.44 -8.04 7.94
CA LYS A 136 27.81 -8.93 6.83
C LYS A 136 26.60 -9.26 5.95
N VAL A 137 25.46 -9.61 6.55
CA VAL A 137 24.23 -9.90 5.80
C VAL A 137 23.74 -8.63 5.09
N LEU A 138 23.68 -7.49 5.78
CA LEU A 138 23.24 -6.23 5.20
C LEU A 138 24.04 -5.87 3.95
N ARG A 139 25.37 -5.95 4.00
CA ARG A 139 26.26 -5.68 2.85
C ARG A 139 25.97 -6.57 1.65
N LYS A 140 25.69 -7.87 1.87
CA LYS A 140 25.33 -8.81 0.79
C LYS A 140 23.99 -8.50 0.14
N THR A 141 23.10 -7.83 0.87
CA THR A 141 21.73 -7.54 0.41
C THR A 141 21.60 -6.19 -0.29
N MET A 142 22.67 -5.40 -0.31
CA MET A 142 22.72 -4.08 -0.91
C MET A 142 22.65 -4.12 -2.45
N GLY A 143 21.93 -3.19 -3.05
CA GLY A 143 22.01 -2.87 -4.48
C GLY A 143 23.09 -1.83 -4.80
N ASP A 144 23.30 -1.57 -6.09
CA ASP A 144 24.21 -0.50 -6.58
C ASP A 144 23.76 0.89 -6.12
N ASP A 145 22.46 1.03 -5.81
CA ASP A 145 21.82 2.21 -5.25
C ASP A 145 21.99 2.37 -3.74
N ARG A 146 22.76 1.48 -3.09
CA ARG A 146 22.94 1.43 -1.63
C ARG A 146 21.63 1.22 -0.85
N ILE A 147 20.63 0.62 -1.49
CA ILE A 147 19.38 0.22 -0.86
C ILE A 147 19.38 -1.30 -0.63
N PRO A 148 19.14 -1.77 0.60
CA PRO A 148 19.04 -3.19 0.87
C PRO A 148 17.73 -3.78 0.34
N SER A 149 17.80 -4.99 -0.23
CA SER A 149 16.61 -5.70 -0.71
C SER A 149 16.07 -6.66 0.35
N LEU A 150 14.82 -6.45 0.79
CA LEU A 150 14.14 -7.38 1.71
C LEU A 150 14.05 -8.82 1.16
N ARG A 151 13.88 -8.96 -0.16
CA ARG A 151 13.90 -10.27 -0.83
C ARG A 151 15.26 -10.94 -0.72
N ARG A 152 16.36 -10.19 -0.87
CA ARG A 152 17.72 -10.71 -0.69
C ARG A 152 17.99 -11.05 0.78
N ILE A 153 17.52 -10.23 1.72
CA ILE A 153 17.62 -10.51 3.16
C ILE A 153 16.98 -11.86 3.49
N TYR A 154 15.75 -12.08 3.03
CA TYR A 154 15.07 -13.36 3.23
C TYR A 154 15.90 -14.53 2.68
N LYS A 155 16.35 -14.44 1.42
CA LYS A 155 17.18 -15.48 0.79
C LYS A 155 18.48 -15.76 1.55
N GLU A 156 19.17 -14.72 2.03
CA GLU A 156 20.41 -14.92 2.77
C GLU A 156 20.16 -15.54 4.15
N LEU A 157 19.08 -15.18 4.85
CA LEU A 157 18.75 -15.78 6.14
C LEU A 157 18.31 -17.24 6.01
N THR A 158 17.59 -17.61 4.95
CA THR A 158 17.21 -19.01 4.71
C THR A 158 18.44 -19.92 4.56
N LYS A 159 19.50 -19.45 3.90
CA LYS A 159 20.74 -20.23 3.70
C LYS A 159 21.53 -20.50 4.99
N ILE A 160 21.29 -19.74 6.05
CA ILE A 160 22.03 -19.85 7.32
C ILE A 160 21.25 -20.75 8.31
N GLY A 161 19.96 -20.98 8.07
CA GLY A 161 19.11 -21.85 8.89
C GLY A 161 19.01 -23.31 8.42
N GLU A 162 19.63 -23.65 7.29
CA GLU A 162 19.90 -25.03 6.83
C GLU A 162 21.31 -25.46 7.28
#